data_AF-A0A4Q3S123-F1
#
_entry.id   AF-A0A4Q3S123-F1
#
_cell.length_a   1.000
_cell.length_b   1.000
_cell.length_c   1.000
_cell.angle_alpha   90.00
_cell.angle_beta   90.00
_cell.angle_gamma   90.00
#
_symmetry.space_group_name_H-M   'P 1'
#
loop_
_entity.id
_entity.type
_entity.pdbx_description
1 polymer ?
#
loop_
_entity_poly.entity_id
_entity_poly.type
_entity_poly.pdbx_seq_one_letter_code
_entity_poly.pdbx_strand_id
1 'polypeptide(L)'
;MALFVLLSTNLSAQDRFPVGKWVSLFNGVDTKDWTVKIHHHETGVNFGNTFRVADSSVQVRYDQYGDFNDQFGHLYFNQPFSYYHLRLQYRFVGELQRGAPSYTLRNSGVMFHSQDPRTMPKEQDWP
;
A
#
# COMPACT_ATOMS: atom_id res chain seq x y z
N MET A 1 -12.39 -46.32 5.91
CA MET A 1 -12.73 -44.96 6.39
C MET A 1 -11.41 -44.31 6.79
N ALA A 2 -10.82 -43.52 5.90
CA ALA A 2 -9.50 -42.90 6.12
C ALA A 2 -9.71 -41.52 6.75
N LEU A 3 -9.20 -41.34 7.97
CA LEU A 3 -9.26 -40.08 8.71
C LEU A 3 -8.09 -39.20 8.26
N PHE A 4 -8.39 -38.16 7.47
CA PHE A 4 -7.42 -37.10 7.16
C PHE A 4 -7.35 -36.13 8.34
N VAL A 5 -6.22 -36.13 9.04
CA VAL A 5 -5.90 -35.11 10.05
C VAL A 5 -5.24 -33.94 9.32
N LEU A 6 -5.96 -32.84 9.15
CA LEU A 6 -5.40 -31.57 8.73
C LEU A 6 -4.64 -30.94 9.90
N LEU A 7 -3.31 -30.99 9.85
CA LEU A 7 -2.45 -30.28 10.78
C LEU A 7 -2.42 -28.80 10.36
N SER A 8 -3.25 -27.97 10.99
CA SER A 8 -3.23 -26.53 10.78
C SER A 8 -2.05 -25.92 11.55
N THR A 9 -0.97 -25.59 10.85
CA THR A 9 0.13 -24.80 11.41
C THR A 9 -0.33 -23.36 11.59
N ASN A 10 -0.66 -22.97 12.82
CA ASN A 10 -0.92 -21.57 13.17
C ASN A 10 0.41 -20.81 13.10
N LEU A 11 0.65 -20.11 12.00
CA LEU A 11 1.78 -19.19 11.88
C LEU A 11 1.52 -17.99 12.81
N SER A 12 2.34 -17.80 13.83
CA SER A 12 2.23 -16.62 14.70
C SER A 12 2.72 -15.38 13.96
N ALA A 13 2.16 -14.20 14.26
CA ALA A 13 2.69 -12.94 13.76
C ALA A 13 4.17 -12.74 14.16
N GLN A 14 4.62 -13.33 15.28
CA GLN A 14 6.02 -13.32 15.71
C GLN A 14 6.93 -14.17 14.80
N ASP A 15 6.40 -15.23 14.20
CA ASP A 15 7.16 -16.05 13.23
C ASP A 15 7.34 -15.29 11.92
N ARG A 16 6.34 -14.49 11.53
CA ARG A 16 6.38 -13.64 10.33
C ARG A 16 7.26 -12.40 10.52
N PHE A 17 7.27 -11.82 11.72
CA PHE A 17 8.00 -10.59 12.04
C PHE A 17 8.87 -10.75 13.30
N PRO A 18 9.96 -11.53 13.22
CA PRO A 18 10.83 -11.79 14.36
C PRO A 18 11.55 -10.52 14.83
N VAL A 19 11.59 -10.34 16.16
CA VAL A 19 12.23 -9.18 16.81
C VAL A 19 13.73 -9.13 16.50
N GLY A 20 14.22 -7.93 16.17
CA GLY A 20 15.65 -7.70 15.91
C GLY A 20 16.16 -8.23 14.56
N LYS A 21 15.26 -8.64 13.66
CA LYS A 21 15.60 -9.09 12.30
C LYS A 21 14.97 -8.16 11.26
N TRP A 22 15.70 -7.95 10.17
CA TRP A 22 15.13 -7.31 8.98
C TRP A 22 14.17 -8.26 8.28
N VAL A 23 13.00 -7.73 7.92
CA VAL A 23 11.94 -8.44 7.22
C VAL A 23 11.55 -7.65 5.98
N SER A 24 11.29 -8.34 4.86
CA SER A 24 10.77 -7.67 3.67
C SER A 24 9.26 -7.49 3.81
N LEU A 25 8.79 -6.25 3.70
CA LEU A 25 7.35 -5.96 3.67
C LEU A 25 6.76 -6.21 2.29
N PHE A 26 7.55 -6.03 1.24
CA PHE A 26 7.15 -6.29 -0.14
C PHE A 26 7.72 -7.63 -0.61
N ASN A 27 6.86 -8.45 -1.20
CA ASN A 27 7.21 -9.79 -1.67
C ASN A 27 7.82 -9.79 -3.09
N GLY A 28 7.88 -8.63 -3.75
CA GLY A 28 8.43 -8.50 -5.10
C GLY A 28 7.45 -8.83 -6.24
N VAL A 29 6.27 -9.37 -5.95
CA VAL A 29 5.38 -9.96 -6.97
C VAL A 29 3.96 -9.39 -6.97
N ASP A 30 3.43 -9.01 -5.82
CA ASP A 30 2.07 -8.49 -5.71
C ASP A 30 1.86 -7.61 -4.47
N THR A 31 0.69 -6.98 -4.40
CA THR A 31 0.28 -6.13 -3.28
C THR A 31 -0.81 -6.78 -2.43
N LYS A 32 -0.85 -8.12 -2.33
CA LYS A 32 -1.92 -8.83 -1.57
C LYS A 32 -1.91 -8.54 -0.06
N ASP A 33 -0.73 -8.27 0.48
CA ASP A 33 -0.55 -7.85 1.88
C ASP A 33 -0.80 -6.35 2.11
N TRP A 34 -1.37 -5.66 1.11
CA TRP A 34 -1.59 -4.22 1.13
C TRP A 34 -3.04 -3.86 0.82
N THR A 35 -3.52 -2.76 1.38
CA THR A 35 -4.86 -2.20 1.14
C THR A 35 -4.73 -0.84 0.47
N VAL A 36 -5.46 -0.66 -0.62
CA VAL A 36 -5.55 0.63 -1.33
C VAL A 36 -6.62 1.51 -0.69
N LYS A 37 -6.34 2.80 -0.52
CA LYS A 37 -7.34 3.84 -0.30
C LYS A 37 -7.06 4.98 -1.28
N ILE A 38 -8.03 5.30 -2.13
CA ILE A 38 -7.97 6.47 -3.01
C ILE A 38 -9.19 7.32 -2.70
N HIS A 39 -9.01 8.62 -2.56
CA HIS A 39 -10.12 9.56 -2.37
C HIS A 39 -11.14 9.44 -3.52
N HIS A 40 -12.43 9.56 -3.22
CA HIS A 40 -13.58 9.27 -4.10
C HIS A 40 -13.83 7.79 -4.46
N HIS A 41 -13.05 6.85 -3.91
CA HIS A 41 -13.23 5.41 -4.13
C HIS A 41 -13.39 4.66 -2.81
N GLU A 42 -14.15 3.57 -2.86
CA GLU A 42 -14.30 2.66 -1.72
C GLU A 42 -12.94 2.05 -1.34
N THR A 43 -12.74 1.79 -0.04
CA THR A 43 -11.52 1.15 0.46
C THR A 43 -11.30 -0.20 -0.22
N GLY A 44 -10.07 -0.45 -0.67
CA GLY A 44 -9.66 -1.63 -1.42
C GLY A 44 -9.77 -1.50 -2.94
N VAL A 45 -10.45 -0.47 -3.46
CA VAL A 45 -10.56 -0.25 -4.91
C VAL A 45 -9.30 0.45 -5.45
N ASN A 46 -8.55 -0.24 -6.30
CA ASN A 46 -7.40 0.30 -7.01
C ASN A 46 -7.80 0.95 -8.34
N PHE A 47 -8.48 2.10 -8.27
CA PHE A 47 -8.91 2.85 -9.44
C PHE A 47 -7.71 3.18 -10.35
N GLY A 48 -7.91 3.09 -11.68
CA GLY A 48 -6.89 3.38 -12.68
C GLY A 48 -5.65 2.48 -12.62
N ASN A 49 -5.70 1.36 -11.90
CA ASN A 49 -4.54 0.51 -11.63
C ASN A 49 -3.34 1.33 -11.08
N THR A 50 -3.65 2.22 -10.12
CA THR A 50 -2.70 3.21 -9.59
C THR A 50 -1.51 2.57 -8.91
N PHE A 51 -1.76 1.58 -8.05
CA PHE A 51 -0.72 0.79 -7.41
C PHE A 51 -0.56 -0.52 -8.17
N ARG A 52 0.63 -0.75 -8.73
CA ARG A 52 0.91 -1.96 -9.51
C ARG A 52 2.33 -2.44 -9.33
N VAL A 53 2.56 -3.73 -9.50
CA VAL A 53 3.89 -4.33 -9.44
C VAL A 53 4.45 -4.46 -10.84
N ALA A 54 5.66 -3.93 -11.05
CA ALA A 54 6.47 -4.16 -12.23
C ALA A 54 7.95 -3.99 -11.88
N ASP A 55 8.81 -4.79 -12.52
CA ASP A 55 10.25 -4.86 -12.25
C ASP A 55 10.57 -5.09 -10.77
N SER A 56 9.81 -5.99 -10.13
CA SER A 56 9.92 -6.28 -8.69
C SER A 56 9.86 -5.04 -7.80
N SER A 57 9.08 -4.03 -8.21
CA SER A 57 8.85 -2.79 -7.48
C SER A 57 7.38 -2.42 -7.47
N VAL A 58 6.92 -1.78 -6.39
CA VAL A 58 5.61 -1.12 -6.36
C VAL A 58 5.73 0.21 -7.10
N GLN A 59 4.92 0.37 -8.15
CA GLN A 59 4.82 1.57 -8.94
C GLN A 59 3.51 2.29 -8.62
N VAL A 60 3.60 3.61 -8.42
CA VAL A 60 2.45 4.50 -8.28
C VAL A 60 2.28 5.27 -9.59
N ARG A 61 1.13 5.13 -10.25
CA ARG A 61 0.90 5.63 -11.61
C ARG A 61 -0.51 6.19 -11.76
N TYR A 62 -0.62 7.47 -12.07
CA TYR A 62 -1.90 8.13 -12.36
C TYR A 62 -2.18 8.21 -13.87
N ASP A 63 -1.55 7.33 -14.67
CA ASP A 63 -1.57 7.38 -16.14
C ASP A 63 -2.90 6.92 -16.76
N GLN A 64 -3.84 6.44 -15.97
CA GLN A 64 -5.20 6.09 -16.39
C GLN A 64 -6.27 7.08 -15.90
N TYR A 65 -5.85 8.29 -15.53
CA TYR A 65 -6.73 9.34 -15.02
C TYR A 65 -7.00 10.40 -16.08
N GLY A 66 -8.19 11.00 -16.02
CA GLY A 66 -8.45 12.28 -16.69
C GLY A 66 -7.78 13.41 -15.91
N ASP A 67 -8.57 14.26 -15.26
CA ASP A 67 -8.04 15.18 -14.26
C ASP A 67 -7.79 14.43 -12.94
N PHE A 68 -6.79 14.87 -12.19
CA PHE A 68 -6.45 14.29 -10.89
C PHE A 68 -7.66 14.26 -9.96
N ASN A 69 -8.44 15.35 -9.92
CA ASN A 69 -9.69 15.47 -9.16
C ASN A 69 -9.53 15.04 -7.70
N ASP A 70 -8.47 15.53 -7.05
CA ASP A 70 -8.15 15.25 -5.64
C ASP A 70 -8.13 13.76 -5.26
N GLN A 71 -7.84 12.86 -6.21
CA GLN A 71 -7.79 11.41 -5.98
C GLN A 71 -6.47 10.99 -5.32
N PHE A 72 -6.20 11.52 -4.12
CA PHE A 72 -5.03 11.15 -3.32
C PHE A 72 -5.05 9.66 -2.98
N GLY A 73 -4.04 8.94 -3.47
CA GLY A 73 -3.89 7.50 -3.28
C GLY A 73 -2.88 7.13 -2.20
N HIS A 74 -3.26 6.18 -1.36
CA HIS A 74 -2.47 5.62 -0.28
C HIS A 74 -2.47 4.08 -0.36
N LEU A 75 -1.32 3.47 -0.11
CA LEU A 75 -1.15 2.02 -0.06
C LEU A 75 -0.68 1.61 1.33
N TYR A 76 -1.56 0.93 2.07
CA TYR A 76 -1.34 0.54 3.46
C TYR A 76 -0.81 -0.87 3.53
N PHE A 77 0.22 -1.12 4.33
CA PHE A 77 0.56 -2.49 4.70
C PHE A 77 -0.43 -3.00 5.74
N ASN A 78 -0.97 -4.20 5.55
CA ASN A 78 -2.10 -4.70 6.34
C ASN A 78 -1.76 -4.97 7.82
N GLN A 79 -0.48 -5.21 8.13
CA GLN A 79 -0.02 -5.43 9.49
C GLN A 79 0.44 -4.11 10.13
N PRO A 80 -0.20 -3.64 11.21
CA PRO A 80 0.29 -2.50 11.98
C PRO A 80 1.55 -2.87 12.78
N PHE A 81 2.45 -1.90 12.92
CA PHE A 81 3.64 -1.97 13.77
C PHE A 81 3.68 -0.78 14.74
N SER A 82 4.24 -1.00 15.93
CA SER A 82 4.42 0.04 16.95
C SER A 82 5.87 0.49 17.10
N TYR A 83 6.84 -0.44 17.02
CA TYR A 83 8.26 -0.17 17.17
C TYR A 83 9.05 -0.86 16.06
N TYR A 84 9.70 -0.07 15.20
CA TYR A 84 10.35 -0.58 14.01
C TYR A 84 11.42 0.39 13.49
N HIS A 85 12.35 -0.16 12.71
CA HIS A 85 13.17 0.60 11.78
C HIS A 85 12.69 0.30 10.37
N LEU A 86 12.45 1.33 9.56
CA LEU A 86 12.07 1.18 8.16
C LEU A 86 13.24 1.51 7.25
N ARG A 87 13.46 0.67 6.24
CA ARG A 87 14.38 0.92 5.13
C ARG A 87 13.63 0.70 3.82
N LEU A 88 13.73 1.67 2.91
CA LEU A 88 13.18 1.58 1.56
C LEU A 88 14.14 2.19 0.54
N GLN A 89 13.99 1.76 -0.71
CA GLN A 89 14.58 2.41 -1.87
C GLN A 89 13.44 2.96 -2.72
N TYR A 90 13.63 4.16 -3.27
CA TYR A 90 12.61 4.81 -4.10
C TYR A 90 13.26 5.53 -5.26
N ARG A 91 12.47 5.79 -6.30
CA ARG A 91 12.85 6.60 -7.46
C ARG A 91 11.62 7.32 -7.98
N PHE A 92 11.75 8.62 -8.19
CA PHE A 92 10.75 9.40 -8.90
C PHE A 92 10.95 9.31 -10.41
N VAL A 93 9.85 9.15 -11.15
CA VAL A 93 9.80 9.07 -12.61
C VAL A 93 8.52 9.73 -13.11
N GLY A 94 8.47 10.04 -14.40
CA GLY A 94 7.28 10.59 -15.06
C GLY A 94 7.09 12.09 -14.83
N GLU A 95 5.93 12.56 -15.26
CA GLU A 95 5.53 13.96 -15.27
C GLU A 95 4.42 14.23 -14.24
N LEU A 96 4.14 15.51 -13.98
CA LEU A 96 3.04 15.92 -13.10
C LEU A 96 1.69 15.51 -13.72
N GLN A 97 0.85 14.83 -12.95
CA GLN A 97 -0.50 14.47 -13.41
C GLN A 97 -1.33 15.73 -13.68
N ARG A 98 -2.09 15.71 -14.78
CA ARG A 98 -2.97 16.83 -15.14
C ARG A 98 -3.98 17.12 -14.02
N GLY A 99 -4.05 18.38 -13.60
CA GLY A 99 -4.95 18.82 -12.53
C GLY A 99 -4.44 18.53 -11.11
N ALA A 100 -3.28 17.91 -10.94
CA ALA A 100 -2.68 17.74 -9.62
C ALA A 100 -2.07 19.06 -9.10
N PRO A 101 -1.98 19.27 -7.77
CA PRO A 101 -1.37 20.47 -7.22
C PRO A 101 0.08 20.63 -7.70
N SER A 102 0.48 21.86 -8.04
CA SER A 102 1.76 22.15 -8.72
C SER A 102 3.00 21.72 -7.93
N TYR A 103 2.90 21.62 -6.61
CA TYR A 103 3.97 21.16 -5.72
C TYR A 103 4.14 19.63 -5.68
N THR A 104 3.32 18.87 -6.42
CA THR A 104 3.32 17.39 -6.33
C THR A 104 4.22 16.69 -7.34
N LEU A 105 4.92 17.43 -8.21
CA LEU A 105 5.92 16.82 -9.10
C LEU A 105 7.03 16.20 -8.26
N ARG A 106 7.17 14.87 -8.35
CA ARG A 106 8.10 14.07 -7.50
C ARG A 106 7.77 14.16 -6.01
N ASN A 107 6.48 14.26 -5.69
CA ASN A 107 5.99 14.18 -4.32
C ASN A 107 5.42 12.79 -4.05
N SER A 108 6.03 12.10 -3.09
CA SER A 108 5.54 10.87 -2.48
C SER A 108 6.18 10.77 -1.11
N GLY A 109 5.61 9.97 -0.22
CA GLY A 109 6.19 9.76 1.09
C GLY A 109 5.77 8.44 1.70
N VAL A 110 6.37 8.14 2.84
CA VAL A 110 5.88 7.11 3.75
C VAL A 110 5.16 7.84 4.88
N MET A 111 3.91 7.45 5.13
CA MET A 111 3.15 7.89 6.29
C MET A 111 3.24 6.82 7.38
N PHE A 112 3.38 7.26 8.63
CA PHE A 112 3.52 6.38 9.79
C PHE A 112 2.37 6.64 10.77
N HIS A 113 1.90 5.59 11.45
CA HIS A 113 0.83 5.70 12.46
C HIS A 113 -0.46 6.37 11.95
N SER A 114 -0.83 6.05 10.71
CA SER A 114 -2.05 6.53 10.05
C SER A 114 -3.31 5.84 10.55
N GLN A 115 -4.46 6.49 10.37
CA GLN A 115 -5.78 5.88 10.58
C GLN A 115 -5.94 4.59 9.75
N ASP A 116 -6.69 3.61 10.27
CA ASP A 116 -7.03 2.39 9.51
C ASP A 116 -7.89 2.78 8.28
N PRO A 117 -7.46 2.44 7.05
CA PRO A 117 -8.18 2.80 5.82
C PRO A 117 -9.61 2.22 5.76
N ARG A 118 -9.90 1.17 6.51
CA ARG A 118 -11.25 0.56 6.61
C ARG A 118 -12.22 1.40 7.43
N THR A 119 -11.71 2.36 8.21
CA THR A 119 -12.52 3.30 9.00
C THR A 119 -12.63 4.68 8.35
N MET A 120 -11.87 4.92 7.28
CA MET A 120 -11.91 6.17 6.52
C MET A 120 -13.12 6.18 5.58
N PRO A 121 -13.99 7.21 5.64
CA PRO A 121 -15.03 7.41 4.64
C PRO A 121 -14.46 7.53 3.23
N LYS A 122 -15.29 7.20 2.24
CA LYS A 122 -14.98 7.34 0.81
C LYS A 122 -14.44 8.73 0.46
N GLU A 123 -15.09 9.76 0.99
CA GLU A 123 -14.80 11.18 0.73
C GLU A 123 -13.85 11.81 1.78
N GLN A 124 -13.15 11.00 2.57
CA GLN A 124 -12.00 11.48 3.34
C GLN A 124 -10.76 11.39 2.45
N ASP A 125 -10.09 12.53 2.28
CA ASP A 125 -8.97 12.75 1.37
C ASP A 125 -7.62 12.28 1.95
N TRP A 126 -7.40 12.49 3.26
CA TRP A 126 -6.17 12.15 3.98
C TRP A 126 -6.44 11.34 5.27
N PRO A 127 -5.54 10.41 5.64
CA PRO A 127 -5.64 9.65 6.90
C PRO A 127 -5.13 10.37 8.15
#